data_AF-A0A2W0BCJ6-F1
#
_entry.id   AF-A0A2W0BCJ6-F1
#
_cell.length_a   1.000
_cell.length_b   1.000
_cell.length_c   1.000
_cell.angle_alpha   90.00
_cell.angle_beta   90.00
_cell.angle_gamma   90.00
#
_symmetry.space_group_name_H-M   'P 1'
#
loop_
_entity.id
_entity.type
_entity.pdbx_description
1 polymer ?
#
loop_
_entity_poly.entity_id
_entity_poly.type
_entity_poly.pdbx_seq_one_letter_code
_entity_poly.pdbx_strand_id
1 'polypeptide(L)'
;MKIVALKTEPIARILAMIYAVLGFVTWIAFAFSGTSYITLPFGIIGPMVHLNLNLNLRRSTDLPYNLLLLIGSIVSFAVTGWLTAAAGVFCFNLVATKGRNPG
;
A
#
# COMPACT_ATOMS: atom_id res chain seq x y z
N MET A 1 31.47 2.48 -8.39
CA MET A 1 30.34 3.36 -8.02
C MET A 1 29.97 3.12 -6.57
N LYS A 2 29.88 4.16 -5.75
CA LYS A 2 29.51 4.04 -4.31
C LYS A 2 27.97 4.00 -4.26
N ILE A 3 27.38 2.81 -4.08
CA ILE A 3 25.93 2.71 -3.91
C ILE A 3 25.60 3.33 -2.55
N VAL A 4 24.94 4.49 -2.58
CA VAL A 4 24.48 5.20 -1.39
C VAL A 4 23.21 4.51 -0.93
N ALA A 5 23.17 4.07 0.33
CA ALA A 5 21.98 3.45 0.91
C ALA A 5 20.77 4.39 0.76
N LEU A 6 19.67 3.86 0.23
CA LEU A 6 18.44 4.64 0.06
C LEU A 6 17.77 4.83 1.41
N LYS A 7 17.34 6.06 1.70
CA LYS A 7 16.53 6.36 2.89
C LYS A 7 15.11 5.87 2.66
N THR A 8 14.63 5.00 3.54
CA THR A 8 13.28 4.40 3.45
C THR A 8 12.17 5.43 3.61
N GLU A 9 12.35 6.39 4.51
CA GLU A 9 11.32 7.35 4.92
C GLU A 9 10.75 8.23 3.78
N PRO A 10 11.56 8.94 2.96
CA PRO A 10 11.02 9.76 1.87
C PRO A 10 10.31 8.93 0.79
N ILE A 11 10.86 7.77 0.46
CA ILE A 11 10.29 6.87 -0.57
C ILE A 11 8.96 6.29 -0.08
N ALA A 12 8.91 5.85 1.19
CA ALA A 12 7.70 5.31 1.78
C ALA A 12 6.59 6.34 1.92
N ARG A 13 6.94 7.61 2.19
CA ARG A 13 5.96 8.69 2.26
C ARG A 13 5.34 9.01 0.90
N ILE A 14 6.13 9.03 -0.17
CA ILE A 14 5.64 9.25 -1.54
C ILE A 14 4.72 8.10 -1.97
N LEU A 15 5.15 6.85 -1.78
CA LEU A 15 4.34 5.68 -2.13
C LEU A 15 3.06 5.60 -1.30
N ALA A 16 3.12 5.93 0.00
CA ALA A 16 1.93 6.02 0.84
C ALA A 16 0.93 7.06 0.31
N MET A 17 1.39 8.24 -0.12
CA MET A 17 0.51 9.27 -0.71
C MET A 17 -0.12 8.82 -2.02
N ILE A 18 0.66 8.22 -2.93
CA ILE A 18 0.14 7.70 -4.20
C ILE A 18 -0.95 6.66 -3.93
N TYR A 19 -0.69 5.73 -3.01
CA TYR A 19 -1.66 4.71 -2.67
C TYR A 19 -2.86 5.26 -1.91
N ALA A 20 -2.71 6.28 -1.06
CA ALA A 20 -3.83 6.96 -0.41
C ALA A 20 -4.82 7.52 -1.44
N VAL A 21 -4.32 8.11 -2.53
CA VAL A 21 -5.15 8.57 -3.66
C VAL A 21 -5.85 7.39 -4.32
N LEU A 22 -5.17 6.27 -4.53
CA LEU A 22 -5.81 5.05 -5.06
C LEU A 22 -6.91 4.52 -4.13
N GLY A 23 -6.72 4.56 -2.81
CA GLY A 23 -7.73 4.20 -1.81
C GLY A 23 -8.98 5.08 -1.86
N PHE A 24 -8.80 6.38 -2.14
CA PHE A 24 -9.90 7.30 -2.37
C PHE A 24 -10.65 6.99 -3.68
N VAL A 25 -9.92 6.78 -4.78
CA VAL A 25 -10.49 6.42 -6.08
C VAL A 25 -11.25 5.09 -6.01
N THR A 26 -10.72 4.08 -5.31
CA THR A 26 -11.42 2.80 -5.13
C THR A 26 -12.69 2.95 -4.31
N TRP A 27 -12.71 3.81 -3.28
CA TRP A 27 -13.94 4.09 -2.56
C TRP A 27 -14.97 4.82 -3.42
N ILE A 28 -14.55 5.80 -4.24
CA ILE A 28 -15.45 6.45 -5.21
C ILE A 28 -16.02 5.42 -6.18
N ALA A 29 -15.17 4.59 -6.78
CA ALA A 29 -15.60 3.53 -7.67
C ALA A 29 -16.57 2.56 -6.97
N PHE A 30 -16.29 2.20 -5.71
CA PHE A 30 -17.19 1.42 -4.88
C PHE A 30 -18.53 2.12 -4.69
N ALA A 31 -18.55 3.40 -4.31
CA ALA A 31 -19.77 4.19 -4.08
C ALA A 31 -20.68 4.23 -5.32
N PHE A 32 -20.10 4.37 -6.52
CA PHE A 32 -20.85 4.33 -7.78
C PHE A 32 -21.14 2.91 -8.29
N SER A 33 -20.43 1.90 -7.79
CA SER A 33 -20.69 0.51 -8.14
C SER A 33 -21.90 -0.05 -7.37
N GLY A 34 -22.62 -1.00 -7.96
CA GLY A 34 -23.66 -1.78 -7.28
C GLY A 34 -23.12 -2.88 -6.35
N THR A 35 -21.82 -2.89 -6.05
CA THR A 35 -21.20 -4.00 -5.31
C THR A 35 -21.58 -3.98 -3.84
N SER A 36 -21.70 -5.18 -3.25
CA SER A 36 -22.13 -5.37 -1.86
C SER A 36 -20.96 -5.36 -0.86
N TYR A 37 -19.72 -5.40 -1.34
CA TYR A 37 -18.51 -5.47 -0.51
C TYR A 37 -17.41 -4.57 -1.08
N ILE A 38 -16.70 -3.87 -0.20
CA ILE A 38 -15.45 -3.20 -0.53
C ILE A 38 -14.28 -4.07 -0.04
N THR A 39 -13.29 -4.26 -0.90
CA THR A 39 -12.07 -5.00 -0.56
C THR A 39 -10.99 -4.01 -0.16
N LEU A 40 -10.56 -4.07 1.09
CA LEU A 40 -9.45 -3.30 1.63
C LEU A 40 -8.17 -4.13 1.58
N PRO A 41 -7.20 -3.80 0.72
CA PRO A 41 -5.92 -4.50 0.69
C PRO A 41 -5.03 -4.01 1.84
N PHE A 42 -4.37 -4.97 2.48
CA PHE A 42 -3.30 -4.73 3.44
C PHE A 42 -2.11 -5.60 3.05
N GLY A 43 -1.03 -5.00 2.60
CA GLY A 43 0.07 -5.84 2.13
C GLY A 43 1.25 -5.16 1.48
N ILE A 44 2.11 -6.02 0.93
CA ILE A 44 3.20 -5.64 0.05
C ILE A 44 2.76 -6.03 -1.36
N ILE A 45 2.65 -5.04 -2.24
CA ILE A 45 2.36 -5.26 -3.67
C ILE A 45 3.68 -5.09 -4.42
N GLY A 46 4.47 -6.17 -4.46
CA GLY A 46 5.73 -6.20 -5.18
C GLY A 46 5.70 -7.25 -6.31
N PRO A 47 6.49 -7.06 -7.38
CA PRO A 47 6.51 -7.98 -8.53
C PRO A 47 6.87 -9.44 -8.17
N MET A 48 7.50 -9.68 -7.02
CA MET A 48 7.90 -11.02 -6.57
C MET A 48 7.27 -11.48 -5.25
N VAL A 49 6.60 -10.60 -4.49
CA VAL A 49 5.96 -10.95 -3.22
C VAL A 49 4.59 -10.30 -3.17
N HIS A 50 3.55 -11.14 -3.23
CA HIS A 50 2.16 -10.74 -3.07
C HIS A 50 1.66 -11.23 -1.72
N LEU A 51 2.08 -10.56 -0.65
CA LEU A 51 1.49 -10.73 0.67
C LEU A 51 0.37 -9.70 0.78
N ASN A 52 -0.85 -10.11 0.44
CA ASN A 52 -2.02 -9.26 0.50
C ASN A 52 -3.10 -9.90 1.38
N LEU A 53 -3.38 -9.27 2.51
CA LEU A 53 -4.52 -9.53 3.36
C LEU A 53 -5.67 -8.63 2.91
N ASN A 54 -6.66 -9.24 2.28
CA ASN A 54 -7.85 -8.55 1.79
C ASN A 54 -8.95 -8.60 2.87
N LEU A 55 -9.31 -7.45 3.41
CA LEU A 55 -10.45 -7.28 4.30
C LEU A 55 -11.69 -6.93 3.47
N ASN A 56 -12.64 -7.85 3.38
CA ASN A 56 -13.91 -7.62 2.69
C ASN A 56 -14.93 -7.07 3.69
N LEU A 57 -15.27 -5.80 3.54
CA LEU A 57 -16.27 -5.12 4.37
C LEU A 57 -17.57 -4.98 3.60
N ARG A 58 -18.67 -5.40 4.21
CA ARG A 58 -19.99 -5.31 3.60
C ARG A 58 -20.45 -3.87 3.52
N ARG A 59 -21.14 -3.49 2.45
CA ARG A 59 -21.81 -2.21 2.29
C ARG A 59 -22.91 -2.06 3.36
N SER A 60 -22.99 -0.87 3.98
CA SER A 60 -24.14 -0.46 4.79
C SER A 60 -24.75 0.82 4.23
N THR A 61 -26.03 1.03 4.50
CA THR A 61 -26.74 2.30 4.24
C THR A 61 -26.43 3.37 5.27
N ASP A 62 -25.80 3.01 6.40
CA ASP A 62 -25.45 3.96 7.45
C ASP A 62 -24.36 4.93 6.99
N LEU A 63 -24.68 6.22 7.03
CA LEU A 63 -23.75 7.31 6.70
C LEU A 63 -22.44 7.25 7.52
N PRO A 64 -22.44 7.05 8.86
CA PRO A 64 -21.20 6.96 9.62
C PRO A 64 -20.36 5.73 9.24
N TYR A 65 -21.00 4.61 8.88
CA TYR A 65 -20.29 3.42 8.45
C TYR A 65 -19.61 3.63 7.08
N ASN A 66 -20.28 4.32 6.14
CA ASN A 66 -19.67 4.67 4.85
C ASN A 66 -18.48 5.63 5.00
N LEU A 67 -18.52 6.54 5.97
CA LEU A 67 -17.38 7.40 6.31
C LEU A 67 -16.20 6.59 6.86
N LEU A 68 -16.48 5.59 7.71
CA LEU A 68 -15.45 4.66 8.20
C LEU A 68 -14.85 3.82 7.06
N LEU A 69 -15.66 3.38 6.09
CA LEU A 69 -15.17 2.68 4.90
C LEU A 69 -14.27 3.55 4.04
N LEU A 70 -14.57 4.85 3.91
CA LEU A 70 -13.75 5.81 3.19
C LEU A 70 -12.39 6.01 3.87
N ILE A 71 -12.39 6.25 5.18
CA ILE A 71 -11.15 6.41 5.95
C ILE A 71 -10.37 5.10 5.91
N GLY A 72 -11.06 3.96 6.08
CA GLY A 72 -10.50 2.63 6.03
C GLY A 72 -9.81 2.33 4.70
N SER A 73 -10.40 2.71 3.57
CA SER A 73 -9.79 2.51 2.25
C SER A 73 -8.56 3.36 2.01
N ILE A 74 -8.60 4.63 2.42
CA ILE A 74 -7.43 5.51 2.29
C ILE A 74 -6.29 4.98 3.15
N VAL A 75 -6.57 4.62 4.41
CA VAL A 75 -5.55 4.12 5.34
C VAL A 75 -5.01 2.76 4.90
N SER A 76 -5.85 1.82 4.48
CA SER A 76 -5.40 0.48 4.08
C SER A 76 -4.48 0.54 2.88
N PHE A 77 -4.83 1.34 1.87
CA PHE A 77 -3.99 1.55 0.72
C PHE A 77 -2.70 2.32 1.10
N ALA A 78 -2.78 3.38 1.89
CA ALA A 78 -1.61 4.13 2.32
C ALA A 78 -0.60 3.26 3.07
N VAL A 79 -1.08 2.42 4.00
CA VAL A 79 -0.26 1.45 4.73
C VAL A 79 0.35 0.43 3.77
N THR A 80 -0.42 -0.07 2.80
CA THR A 80 0.07 -0.99 1.77
C THR A 80 1.18 -0.35 0.93
N GLY A 81 1.00 0.90 0.48
CA GLY A 81 2.02 1.65 -0.26
C GLY A 81 3.29 1.87 0.57
N TRP A 82 3.13 2.21 1.85
CA TRP A 82 4.25 2.39 2.78
C TRP A 82 5.03 1.09 3.00
N LEU A 83 4.34 -0.02 3.26
CA LEU A 83 4.96 -1.34 3.44
C LEU A 83 5.69 -1.80 2.17
N THR A 84 5.07 -1.58 1.01
CA THR A 84 5.66 -1.90 -0.29
C THR A 84 6.96 -1.13 -0.52
N ALA A 85 6.97 0.16 -0.21
CA ALA A 85 8.17 1.00 -0.29
C ALA A 85 9.25 0.54 0.68
N ALA A 86 8.87 0.23 1.93
CA ALA A 86 9.79 -0.23 2.96
C ALA A 86 10.47 -1.54 2.55
N ALA A 87 9.70 -2.49 2.05
CA ALA A 87 10.20 -3.75 1.52
C ALA A 87 11.12 -3.53 0.31
N GLY A 88 10.74 -2.66 -0.63
CA GLY A 88 11.55 -2.33 -1.81
C GLY A 88 12.92 -1.74 -1.45
N VAL A 89 12.95 -0.78 -0.51
CA VAL A 89 14.20 -0.16 -0.05
C VAL A 89 15.06 -1.17 0.73
N PHE A 90 14.43 -2.02 1.54
CA PHE A 90 15.14 -3.08 2.26
C PHE A 90 15.80 -4.08 1.29
N CYS A 91 15.06 -4.56 0.29
CA CYS A 91 15.58 -5.45 -0.75
C CYS A 91 16.73 -4.78 -1.53
N PHE A 92 16.57 -3.50 -1.91
CA PHE A 92 17.63 -2.76 -2.61
C PHE A 92 18.91 -2.65 -1.78
N ASN A 93 18.78 -2.29 -0.50
CA ASN A 93 19.93 -2.16 0.40
C ASN A 93 20.63 -3.51 0.64
N LEU A 94 19.88 -4.62 0.73
CA LEU A 94 20.46 -5.97 0.83
C LEU A 94 21.25 -6.36 -0.42
N VAL A 95 20.69 -6.16 -1.62
CA VAL A 95 21.37 -6.47 -2.88
C VAL A 95 22.61 -5.59 -3.06
N ALA A 96 22.50 -4.29 -2.77
CA ALA A 96 23.62 -3.35 -2.82
C ALA A 96 24.76 -3.73 -1.87
N THR A 97 24.44 -4.29 -0.70
CA THR A 97 25.44 -4.77 0.27
C THR A 97 26.08 -6.07 -0.19
N LYS A 98 25.29 -7.02 -0.71
CA LYS A 98 25.79 -8.30 -1.22
C LYS A 98 26.66 -8.13 -2.47
N GLY A 99 26.31 -7.22 -3.38
CA GLY A 99 27.12 -6.87 -4.55
C GLY A 99 28.45 -6.18 -4.22
N ARG A 100 28.66 -5.77 -2.96
CA ARG A 100 29.89 -5.11 -2.50
C ARG A 100 30.92 -6.09 -1.93
N ASN A 101 30.54 -7.34 -1.63
CA ASN A 101 31.47 -8.42 -1.33
C ASN A 101 31.59 -9.35 -2.56
N PRO A 102 32.43 -9.02 -3.57
CA PRO A 102 32.98 -10.07 -4.40
C PRO A 102 33.96 -10.84 -3.51
N GLY A 103 33.66 -12.09 -3.22
CA GLY A 103 34.69 -13.04 -2.80
C GLY A 103 35.76 -13.14 -3.88
#